data_AF-R9L6X9-F1
#
_entry.id   AF-R9L6X9-F1
#
_cell.length_a   1.000
_cell.length_b   1.000
_cell.length_c   1.000
_cell.angle_alpha   90.00
_cell.angle_beta   90.00
_cell.angle_gamma   90.00
#
_symmetry.space_group_name_H-M   'P 1'
#
loop_
_entity.id
_entity.type
_entity.pdbx_description
1 polymer ?
#
loop_
_entity_poly.entity_id
_entity_poly.type
_entity_poly.pdbx_seq_one_letter_code
_entity_poly.pdbx_strand_id
1 'polypeptide(L)'
;MINIFSSLKDSTKSIVFIVLVLLLAVGFSFIPHVNTFAYMMTPTIAVLIMMLIVTRDGYRISGWKKLGLHKLGFKSWGFALVVPIIPLAVGFVVAYAANLSSFEPGSDFEGFSWTVFPLLIVFLYIKSVLTQSMGEELGWRGYLLPTMLGCMGRKKAMLLHGAVHGVWHFPLILNTEAYHSDENLWLLLPMTVLSTIFLGPVIGEIRMRTGSVNLLDDPHHA
;
A
#
# COMPACT_ATOMS: atom_id res chain seq x y z
N MET A 1 -15.60 6.82 33.92
CA MET A 1 -15.30 5.75 32.96
C MET A 1 -13.82 5.85 32.60
N ILE A 2 -13.01 4.88 33.03
CA ILE A 2 -11.55 4.96 33.04
C ILE A 2 -11.01 4.95 31.59
N ASN A 3 -10.26 5.99 31.24
CA ASN A 3 -9.82 6.33 29.89
C ASN A 3 -8.56 5.52 29.47
N ILE A 4 -8.64 4.18 29.54
CA ILE A 4 -7.47 3.30 29.40
C ILE A 4 -6.86 3.34 27.97
N PHE A 5 -7.66 3.66 26.94
CA PHE A 5 -7.23 3.58 25.54
C PHE A 5 -6.72 4.89 24.93
N SER A 6 -6.82 6.03 25.63
CA SER A 6 -6.41 7.34 25.07
C SER A 6 -4.89 7.61 25.10
N SER A 7 -4.08 6.73 25.71
CA SER A 7 -2.61 6.88 25.78
C SER A 7 -1.84 5.60 25.45
N LEU A 8 -2.24 4.90 24.39
CA LEU A 8 -1.47 3.74 23.92
C LEU A 8 -0.08 4.18 23.45
N LYS A 9 0.95 3.40 23.82
CA LYS A 9 2.31 3.55 23.28
C LYS A 9 2.30 3.27 21.79
N ASP A 10 3.20 3.90 21.05
CA ASP A 10 3.31 3.70 19.60
C ASP A 10 3.58 2.24 19.23
N SER A 11 4.38 1.51 20.01
CA SER A 11 4.57 0.07 19.80
C SER A 11 3.27 -0.72 19.88
N THR A 12 2.41 -0.41 20.86
CA THR A 12 1.08 -1.03 20.99
C THR A 12 0.17 -0.65 19.84
N LYS A 13 0.17 0.62 19.41
CA LYS A 13 -0.61 1.07 18.25
C LYS A 13 -0.19 0.36 16.97
N SER A 14 1.11 0.19 16.73
CA SER A 14 1.62 -0.56 15.58
C SER A 14 1.14 -2.01 15.61
N ILE A 15 1.28 -2.71 16.74
CA ILE A 15 0.87 -4.12 16.86
C ILE A 15 -0.64 -4.26 16.62
N VAL A 16 -1.47 -3.43 17.28
CA VAL A 16 -2.92 -3.49 17.12
C VAL A 16 -3.33 -3.20 15.67
N PHE A 17 -2.72 -2.20 15.03
CA PHE A 17 -2.98 -1.91 13.62
C PHE A 17 -2.62 -3.09 12.71
N ILE A 18 -1.44 -3.71 12.90
CA ILE A 18 -0.99 -4.86 12.10
C ILE A 18 -1.97 -6.03 12.24
N VAL A 19 -2.35 -6.37 13.48
CA VAL A 19 -3.30 -7.46 13.72
C VAL A 19 -4.65 -7.14 13.07
N LEU A 20 -5.15 -5.92 13.25
CA LEU A 20 -6.42 -5.49 12.69
C LEU A 20 -6.43 -5.54 11.15
N VAL A 21 -5.40 -5.00 10.49
CA VAL A 21 -5.36 -4.95 9.03
C VAL A 21 -5.22 -6.34 8.41
N LEU A 22 -4.47 -7.25 9.06
CA LEU A 22 -4.36 -8.64 8.61
C LEU A 22 -5.66 -9.42 8.82
N LEU A 23 -6.37 -9.19 9.93
CA LEU A 23 -7.70 -9.79 10.15
C LEU A 23 -8.72 -9.28 9.13
N LEU A 24 -8.69 -7.98 8.80
CA LEU A 24 -9.55 -7.41 7.75
C LEU A 24 -9.22 -8.00 6.37
N ALA A 25 -7.94 -8.16 6.03
CA ALA A 25 -7.50 -8.83 4.81
C ALA A 25 -8.06 -10.25 4.70
N VAL A 26 -7.88 -11.06 5.74
CA VAL A 26 -8.43 -12.42 5.78
C VAL A 26 -9.96 -12.39 5.65
N GLY A 27 -10.65 -11.55 6.44
CA GLY A 27 -12.10 -11.44 6.39
C GLY A 27 -12.64 -11.03 5.02
N PHE A 28 -12.02 -10.04 4.37
CA PHE A 28 -12.41 -9.59 3.03
C PHE A 28 -12.13 -10.65 1.97
N SER A 29 -11.07 -11.45 2.11
CA SER A 29 -10.75 -12.52 1.16
C SER A 29 -11.81 -13.62 1.09
N PHE A 30 -12.65 -13.76 2.13
CA PHE A 30 -13.76 -14.72 2.14
C PHE A 30 -15.10 -14.14 1.64
N ILE A 31 -15.14 -12.85 1.28
CA ILE A 31 -16.35 -12.23 0.73
C ILE A 31 -16.51 -12.70 -0.73
N PRO A 32 -17.64 -13.35 -1.10
CA PRO A 32 -17.86 -13.78 -2.48
C PRO A 32 -17.77 -12.61 -3.46
N HIS A 33 -17.00 -12.78 -4.53
CA HIS A 33 -16.79 -11.76 -5.57
C HIS A 33 -16.26 -10.41 -5.04
N VAL A 34 -15.46 -10.43 -3.98
CA VAL A 34 -14.79 -9.22 -3.51
C VAL A 34 -13.95 -8.63 -4.64
N ASN A 35 -14.22 -7.36 -4.97
CA ASN A 35 -13.39 -6.67 -5.96
C ASN A 35 -12.10 -6.17 -5.30
N THR A 36 -11.05 -6.04 -6.09
CA THR A 36 -9.73 -5.61 -5.61
C THR A 36 -9.82 -4.25 -4.91
N PHE A 37 -10.62 -3.32 -5.43
CA PHE A 37 -10.78 -1.99 -4.81
C PHE A 37 -11.26 -2.09 -3.34
N ALA A 38 -12.29 -2.88 -3.06
CA ALA A 38 -12.83 -3.06 -1.72
C ALA A 38 -11.79 -3.68 -0.77
N TYR A 39 -11.02 -4.65 -1.25
CA TYR A 39 -9.90 -5.23 -0.49
C TYR A 39 -8.82 -4.17 -0.17
N MET A 40 -8.45 -3.36 -1.15
CA MET A 40 -7.42 -2.31 -1.02
C MET A 40 -7.83 -1.19 -0.05
N MET A 41 -9.11 -1.09 0.31
CA MET A 41 -9.59 -0.18 1.35
C MET A 41 -9.39 -0.69 2.78
N THR A 42 -9.03 -1.96 2.98
CA THR A 42 -8.87 -2.52 4.34
C THR A 42 -7.83 -1.79 5.22
N PRO A 43 -6.69 -1.25 4.72
CA PRO A 43 -5.79 -0.44 5.53
C PRO A 43 -6.43 0.89 5.96
N THR A 44 -7.19 1.54 5.09
CA THR A 44 -7.98 2.74 5.44
C THR A 44 -9.04 2.43 6.50
N ILE A 45 -9.77 1.32 6.34
CA ILE A 45 -10.76 0.87 7.34
C ILE A 45 -10.07 0.62 8.69
N ALA A 46 -8.88 0.00 8.68
CA ALA A 46 -8.08 -0.20 9.89
C ALA A 46 -7.69 1.15 10.55
N VAL A 47 -7.31 2.17 9.77
CA VAL A 47 -7.03 3.53 10.28
C VAL A 47 -8.26 4.12 10.94
N LEU A 48 -9.43 4.04 10.28
CA LEU A 48 -10.67 4.60 10.81
C LEU A 48 -11.07 3.92 12.12
N ILE A 49 -10.98 2.59 12.20
CA ILE A 49 -11.21 1.85 13.45
C ILE A 49 -10.20 2.27 14.52
N MET A 50 -8.91 2.34 14.17
CA MET A 50 -7.89 2.78 15.11
C MET A 50 -8.16 4.19 15.63
N MET A 51 -8.52 5.13 14.78
CA MET A 51 -8.67 6.55 15.14
C MET A 51 -10.01 6.87 15.80
N LEU A 52 -11.09 6.19 15.43
CA LEU A 52 -12.44 6.50 15.94
C LEU A 52 -12.83 5.61 17.13
N ILE A 53 -12.32 4.37 17.19
CA ILE A 53 -12.73 3.40 18.22
C ILE A 53 -11.60 3.19 19.22
N VAL A 54 -10.40 2.85 18.75
CA VAL A 54 -9.29 2.40 19.62
C VAL A 54 -8.61 3.58 20.32
N THR A 55 -7.91 4.44 19.58
CA THR A 55 -7.11 5.54 20.15
C THR A 55 -7.93 6.79 20.37
N ARG A 56 -9.06 6.95 19.66
CA ARG A 56 -9.91 8.15 19.66
C ARG A 56 -9.17 9.42 19.21
N ASP A 57 -8.02 9.27 18.54
CA ASP A 57 -7.28 10.39 17.95
C ASP A 57 -8.12 11.14 16.89
N GLY A 58 -9.05 10.44 16.22
CA GLY A 58 -9.92 10.99 15.17
C GLY A 58 -10.98 11.98 15.65
N TYR A 59 -11.23 12.10 16.96
CA TYR A 59 -12.11 13.15 17.49
C TYR A 59 -11.44 14.53 17.55
N ARG A 60 -10.15 14.62 17.20
CA ARG A 60 -9.40 15.86 17.20
C ARG A 60 -8.77 16.07 15.82
N ILE A 61 -8.79 17.32 15.34
CA ILE A 61 -8.16 17.67 14.06
C ILE A 61 -6.65 17.37 14.06
N SER A 62 -6.01 17.41 15.24
CA SER A 62 -4.59 17.06 15.40
C SER A 62 -4.32 15.58 15.09
N GLY A 63 -5.28 14.68 15.31
CA GLY A 63 -5.15 13.27 14.91
C GLY A 63 -5.14 13.12 13.39
N TRP A 64 -6.06 13.78 12.68
CA TRP A 64 -6.12 13.77 11.22
C TRP A 64 -4.90 14.43 10.56
N LYS A 65 -4.33 15.47 11.20
CA LYS A 65 -3.09 16.09 10.74
C LYS A 65 -1.91 15.10 10.74
N LYS A 66 -1.85 14.16 11.69
CA LYS A 66 -0.78 13.12 11.74
C LYS A 66 -0.79 12.22 10.50
N LEU A 67 -1.97 11.97 9.93
CA LEU A 67 -2.11 11.24 8.68
C LEU A 67 -1.57 12.00 7.47
N GLY A 68 -1.09 13.25 7.58
CA GLY A 68 -0.47 13.95 6.45
C GLY A 68 -1.42 14.24 5.27
N LEU A 69 -2.74 14.09 5.42
CA LEU A 69 -3.73 14.37 4.36
C LEU A 69 -3.82 15.87 3.98
N HIS A 70 -3.33 16.73 4.86
CA HIS A 70 -3.45 18.20 4.78
C HIS A 70 -2.39 18.86 3.87
N LYS A 71 -1.45 18.08 3.33
CA LYS A 71 -0.40 18.57 2.43
C LYS A 71 -0.61 17.96 1.06
N LEU A 72 -0.98 18.77 0.07
CA LEU A 72 -0.92 18.38 -1.33
C LEU A 72 0.45 18.82 -1.85
N GLY A 73 1.12 18.10 -2.70
CA GLY A 73 0.63 17.01 -3.50
C GLY A 73 1.28 16.92 -4.86
N PHE A 74 2.13 17.85 -5.36
CA PHE A 74 2.29 17.97 -6.83
C PHE A 74 3.68 17.80 -7.53
N LYS A 75 4.85 18.10 -6.93
CA LYS A 75 6.21 17.85 -7.50
C LYS A 75 6.79 16.39 -7.53
N SER A 76 6.47 15.50 -6.59
CA SER A 76 6.88 14.08 -6.47
C SER A 76 5.89 13.10 -7.12
N TRP A 77 4.81 13.56 -7.75
CA TRP A 77 3.86 12.70 -8.47
C TRP A 77 4.55 11.97 -9.63
N GLY A 78 5.50 12.63 -10.30
CA GLY A 78 6.36 11.98 -11.29
C GLY A 78 7.13 10.81 -10.69
N PHE A 79 7.64 10.94 -9.46
CA PHE A 79 8.27 9.82 -8.76
C PHE A 79 7.25 8.75 -8.35
N ALA A 80 6.08 9.13 -7.85
CA ALA A 80 5.03 8.17 -7.47
C ALA A 80 4.52 7.34 -8.67
N LEU A 81 4.52 7.92 -9.87
CA LEU A 81 4.14 7.25 -11.12
C LEU A 81 5.30 6.47 -11.77
N VAL A 82 6.56 6.86 -11.56
CA VAL A 82 7.71 6.20 -12.21
C VAL A 82 8.29 5.10 -11.34
N VAL A 83 8.35 5.31 -10.03
CA VAL A 83 8.99 4.38 -9.08
C VAL A 83 8.35 2.99 -9.11
N PRO A 84 7.01 2.82 -9.19
CA PRO A 84 6.40 1.49 -9.31
C PRO A 84 6.67 0.80 -10.65
N ILE A 85 6.94 1.55 -11.73
CA ILE A 85 7.25 0.99 -13.05
C ILE A 85 8.58 0.25 -13.01
N ILE A 86 9.57 0.73 -12.25
CA ILE A 86 10.91 0.14 -12.19
C ILE A 86 10.89 -1.33 -11.72
N PRO A 87 10.38 -1.68 -10.53
CA PRO A 87 10.36 -3.08 -10.08
C PRO A 87 9.44 -3.95 -10.94
N LEU A 88 8.38 -3.38 -11.52
CA LEU A 88 7.48 -4.12 -12.41
C LEU A 88 8.18 -4.48 -13.74
N ALA A 89 8.89 -3.52 -14.34
CA ALA A 89 9.70 -3.75 -15.53
C ALA A 89 10.87 -4.69 -15.26
N VAL A 90 11.60 -4.50 -14.14
CA VAL A 90 12.72 -5.36 -13.76
C VAL A 90 12.23 -6.78 -13.50
N GLY A 91 11.14 -6.96 -12.74
CA GLY A 91 10.54 -8.26 -12.45
C GLY A 91 10.14 -8.99 -13.72
N PHE A 92 9.44 -8.30 -14.64
CA PHE A 92 9.06 -8.85 -15.93
C PHE A 92 10.28 -9.24 -16.78
N VAL A 93 11.29 -8.36 -16.91
CA VAL A 93 12.51 -8.65 -17.69
C VAL A 93 13.27 -9.84 -17.13
N VAL A 94 13.40 -9.95 -15.80
CA VAL A 94 14.08 -11.08 -15.16
C VAL A 94 13.32 -12.38 -15.38
N ALA A 95 12.00 -12.38 -15.19
CA ALA A 95 11.16 -13.56 -15.43
C ALA A 95 11.19 -13.99 -16.90
N TYR A 96 11.12 -13.03 -17.83
CA TYR A 96 11.17 -13.29 -19.27
C TYR A 96 12.53 -13.85 -19.69
N ALA A 97 13.63 -13.24 -19.21
CA ALA A 97 14.99 -13.72 -19.50
C ALA A 97 15.28 -15.11 -18.90
N ALA A 98 14.63 -15.45 -17.79
CA ALA A 98 14.74 -16.77 -17.16
C ALA A 98 13.81 -17.83 -17.81
N ASN A 99 13.07 -17.48 -18.87
CA ASN A 99 12.01 -18.32 -19.47
C ASN A 99 10.93 -18.76 -18.46
N LEU A 100 10.64 -17.91 -17.47
CA LEU A 100 9.59 -18.12 -16.47
C LEU A 100 8.28 -17.39 -16.83
N SER A 101 8.31 -16.49 -17.81
CA SER A 101 7.13 -15.76 -18.29
C SER A 101 7.15 -15.55 -19.82
N SER A 102 5.96 -15.40 -20.40
CA SER A 102 5.74 -14.95 -21.78
C SER A 102 5.10 -13.56 -21.77
N PHE A 103 5.20 -12.84 -22.90
CA PHE A 103 4.43 -11.61 -23.09
C PHE A 103 3.08 -11.99 -23.72
N GLU A 104 2.03 -11.95 -22.90
CA GLU A 104 0.65 -12.13 -23.36
C GLU A 104 -0.20 -10.95 -22.87
N PRO A 105 -0.81 -10.16 -23.78
CA PRO A 105 -1.75 -9.11 -23.38
C PRO A 105 -2.89 -9.72 -22.56
N GLY A 106 -3.12 -9.19 -21.35
CA GLY A 106 -4.22 -9.65 -20.50
C GLY A 106 -5.60 -9.43 -21.15
N SER A 107 -6.61 -10.12 -20.61
CA SER A 107 -8.01 -10.07 -21.10
C SER A 107 -8.59 -8.65 -21.20
N ASP A 108 -8.11 -7.72 -20.36
CA ASP A 108 -8.50 -6.31 -20.39
C ASP A 108 -8.17 -5.59 -21.72
N PHE A 109 -7.29 -6.19 -22.53
CA PHE A 109 -6.86 -5.66 -23.82
C PHE A 109 -7.51 -6.38 -25.01
N GLU A 110 -8.34 -7.40 -24.78
CA GLU A 110 -9.04 -8.12 -25.85
C GLU A 110 -9.97 -7.20 -26.64
N GLY A 111 -9.95 -7.34 -27.98
CA GLY A 111 -10.78 -6.53 -28.87
C GLY A 111 -10.28 -5.11 -29.15
N PHE A 112 -9.21 -4.65 -28.49
CA PHE A 112 -8.58 -3.36 -28.78
C PHE A 112 -7.48 -3.48 -29.83
N SER A 113 -7.37 -2.46 -30.70
CA SER A 113 -6.27 -2.36 -31.67
C SER A 113 -4.93 -2.07 -30.99
N TRP A 114 -3.85 -2.62 -31.54
CA TRP A 114 -2.46 -2.33 -31.14
C TRP A 114 -2.10 -0.84 -31.19
N THR A 115 -2.80 -0.04 -31.99
CA THR A 115 -2.60 1.42 -32.05
C THR A 115 -3.07 2.13 -30.77
N VAL A 116 -4.08 1.59 -30.09
CA VAL A 116 -4.67 2.19 -28.88
C VAL A 116 -4.07 1.58 -27.61
N PHE A 117 -3.48 0.39 -27.73
CA PHE A 117 -2.91 -0.39 -26.63
C PHE A 117 -1.98 0.42 -25.69
N PRO A 118 -1.00 1.23 -26.17
CA PRO A 118 -0.15 2.01 -25.27
C PRO A 118 -0.91 3.05 -24.44
N LEU A 119 -1.90 3.72 -25.05
CA LEU A 119 -2.72 4.72 -24.36
C LEU A 119 -3.59 4.05 -23.28
N LEU A 120 -4.12 2.86 -23.58
CA LEU A 120 -4.94 2.10 -22.64
C LEU A 120 -4.13 1.65 -21.42
N ILE A 121 -2.88 1.18 -21.62
CA ILE A 121 -1.96 0.85 -20.51
C ILE A 121 -1.75 2.07 -19.61
N VAL A 122 -1.43 3.22 -20.18
CA VAL A 122 -1.19 4.45 -19.39
C VAL A 122 -2.43 4.85 -18.61
N PHE A 123 -3.61 4.79 -19.24
CA PHE A 123 -4.87 5.10 -18.59
C PHE A 123 -5.18 4.16 -17.42
N LEU A 124 -5.06 2.84 -17.63
CA LEU A 124 -5.30 1.83 -16.60
C LEU A 124 -4.30 1.94 -15.45
N TYR A 125 -3.03 2.22 -15.75
CA TYR A 125 -1.99 2.47 -14.75
C TYR A 125 -2.33 3.67 -13.88
N ILE A 126 -2.64 4.83 -14.47
CA ILE A 126 -3.01 6.04 -13.73
C ILE A 126 -4.27 5.79 -12.90
N LYS A 127 -5.29 5.15 -13.47
CA LYS A 127 -6.52 4.79 -12.75
C LYS A 127 -6.20 3.92 -11.52
N SER A 128 -5.37 2.88 -11.66
CA SER A 128 -4.97 1.99 -10.57
C SER A 128 -4.24 2.77 -9.47
N VAL A 129 -3.26 3.60 -9.84
CA VAL A 129 -2.51 4.43 -8.87
C VAL A 129 -3.43 5.39 -8.11
N LEU A 130 -4.38 6.05 -8.79
CA LEU A 130 -5.25 7.03 -8.15
C LEU A 130 -6.31 6.41 -7.24
N THR A 131 -6.80 5.22 -7.58
CA THR A 131 -7.94 4.61 -6.89
C THR A 131 -7.50 3.59 -5.84
N GLN A 132 -6.63 2.65 -6.19
CA GLN A 132 -6.23 1.56 -5.31
C GLN A 132 -5.16 2.00 -4.32
N SER A 133 -4.17 2.78 -4.77
CA SER A 133 -3.08 3.20 -3.89
C SER A 133 -3.57 4.17 -2.80
N MET A 134 -4.57 5.01 -3.05
CA MET A 134 -5.01 5.99 -2.05
C MET A 134 -5.58 5.33 -0.78
N GLY A 135 -6.32 4.21 -0.92
CA GLY A 135 -6.84 3.44 0.22
C GLY A 135 -5.73 2.75 1.04
N GLU A 136 -4.68 2.32 0.37
CA GLU A 136 -3.51 1.69 0.98
C GLU A 136 -2.59 2.71 1.65
N GLU A 137 -2.26 3.81 0.98
CA GLU A 137 -1.30 4.82 1.45
C GLU A 137 -1.70 5.41 2.80
N LEU A 138 -3.00 5.60 3.05
CA LEU A 138 -3.48 6.12 4.32
C LEU A 138 -3.14 5.19 5.51
N GLY A 139 -3.29 3.88 5.31
CA GLY A 139 -2.94 2.88 6.31
C GLY A 139 -1.43 2.73 6.48
N TRP A 140 -0.73 2.51 5.37
CA TRP A 140 0.69 2.22 5.36
C TRP A 140 1.54 3.43 5.76
N ARG A 141 1.47 4.50 4.98
CA ARG A 141 2.34 5.69 5.12
C ARG A 141 1.72 6.74 6.03
N GLY A 142 0.39 6.75 6.15
CA GLY A 142 -0.34 7.68 7.02
C GLY A 142 -0.35 7.29 8.48
N TYR A 143 -0.50 6.00 8.77
CA TYR A 143 -0.68 5.52 10.13
C TYR A 143 0.45 4.61 10.61
N LEU A 144 0.69 3.48 9.92
CA LEU A 144 1.59 2.44 10.41
C LEU A 144 3.05 2.88 10.44
N LEU A 145 3.57 3.42 9.33
CA LEU A 145 4.97 3.82 9.22
C LEU A 145 5.38 4.89 10.25
N PRO A 146 4.64 6.01 10.43
CA PRO A 146 4.97 7.00 11.47
C PRO A 146 4.95 6.39 12.88
N THR A 147 3.99 5.52 13.15
CA THR A 147 3.88 4.85 14.46
C THR A 147 5.05 3.88 14.70
N MET A 148 5.47 3.14 13.67
CA MET A 148 6.67 2.30 13.76
C MET A 148 7.92 3.16 13.99
N LEU A 149 8.09 4.27 13.27
CA LEU A 149 9.21 5.19 13.47
C LEU A 149 9.25 5.78 14.90
N GLY A 150 8.08 5.97 15.53
CA GLY A 150 7.97 6.43 16.92
C GLY A 150 8.44 5.41 17.97
N CYS A 151 8.52 4.12 17.62
CA CYS A 151 8.89 3.06 18.56
C CYS A 151 10.11 2.22 18.16
N MET A 152 10.59 2.31 16.92
CA MET A 152 11.77 1.58 16.45
C MET A 152 12.61 2.41 15.47
N GLY A 153 13.89 2.04 15.33
CA GLY A 153 14.79 2.73 14.41
C GLY A 153 14.36 2.64 12.94
N ARG A 154 14.65 3.71 12.18
CA ARG A 154 14.25 3.90 10.77
C ARG A 154 14.42 2.67 9.87
N LYS A 155 15.59 2.03 9.90
CA LYS A 155 15.86 0.82 9.08
C LYS A 155 14.89 -0.32 9.40
N LYS A 156 14.65 -0.58 10.69
CA LYS A 156 13.74 -1.63 11.14
C LYS A 156 12.29 -1.30 10.78
N ALA A 157 11.87 -0.05 11.00
CA ALA A 157 10.53 0.42 10.66
C ALA A 157 10.24 0.23 9.17
N MET A 158 11.16 0.63 8.29
CA MET A 158 10.99 0.51 6.84
C MET A 158 10.90 -0.95 6.36
N LEU A 159 11.79 -1.82 6.84
CA LEU A 159 11.80 -3.23 6.46
C LEU A 159 10.55 -3.96 6.97
N LEU A 160 10.20 -3.78 8.24
CA LEU A 160 9.04 -4.44 8.82
C LEU A 160 7.73 -3.93 8.20
N HIS A 161 7.64 -2.62 7.95
CA HIS A 161 6.51 -2.03 7.23
C HIS A 161 6.34 -2.67 5.84
N GLY A 162 7.41 -2.75 5.04
CA GLY A 162 7.36 -3.39 3.72
C GLY A 162 6.95 -4.85 3.79
N ALA A 163 7.50 -5.61 4.74
CA ALA A 163 7.14 -7.02 4.94
C ALA A 163 5.66 -7.20 5.32
N VAL A 164 5.13 -6.39 6.23
CA VAL A 164 3.71 -6.43 6.61
C VAL A 164 2.81 -6.07 5.42
N HIS A 165 3.19 -5.06 4.63
CA HIS A 165 2.46 -4.68 3.42
C HIS A 165 2.43 -5.83 2.40
N GLY A 166 3.55 -6.53 2.19
CA GLY A 166 3.62 -7.72 1.34
C GLY A 166 2.73 -8.86 1.83
N VAL A 167 2.85 -9.24 3.10
CA VAL A 167 2.07 -10.33 3.71
C VAL A 167 0.57 -10.04 3.70
N TRP A 168 0.17 -8.76 3.81
CA TRP A 168 -1.22 -8.37 3.71
C TRP A 168 -1.88 -8.72 2.37
N HIS A 169 -1.13 -8.94 1.29
CA HIS A 169 -1.68 -9.39 0.01
C HIS A 169 -2.01 -10.90 -0.02
N PHE A 170 -1.44 -11.70 0.89
CA PHE A 170 -1.52 -13.16 0.81
C PHE A 170 -2.95 -13.71 0.83
N PRO A 171 -3.87 -13.23 1.68
CA PRO A 171 -5.25 -13.73 1.67
C PRO A 171 -5.94 -13.49 0.33
N LEU A 172 -5.70 -12.36 -0.32
CA LEU A 172 -6.26 -12.07 -1.64
C LEU A 172 -5.67 -13.00 -2.71
N ILE A 173 -4.34 -13.18 -2.73
CA ILE A 173 -3.64 -14.07 -3.67
C ILE A 173 -4.12 -15.52 -3.52
N LEU A 174 -4.31 -15.99 -2.28
CA LEU A 174 -4.58 -17.40 -2.01
C LEU A 174 -6.05 -17.78 -2.11
N ASN A 175 -6.96 -16.87 -1.75
CA ASN A 175 -8.38 -17.20 -1.59
C ASN A 175 -9.27 -16.62 -2.69
N THR A 176 -8.73 -15.83 -3.63
CA THR A 176 -9.53 -15.18 -4.68
C THR A 176 -8.89 -15.33 -6.05
N GLU A 177 -9.72 -15.44 -7.09
CA GLU A 177 -9.28 -15.34 -8.48
C GLU A 177 -9.01 -13.88 -8.91
N ALA A 178 -9.37 -12.91 -8.06
CA ALA A 178 -9.26 -11.48 -8.35
C ALA A 178 -7.81 -10.95 -8.38
N TYR A 179 -6.81 -11.78 -8.09
CA TYR A 179 -5.42 -11.38 -7.96
C TYR A 179 -4.47 -12.54 -8.34
N HIS A 180 -3.99 -12.53 -9.59
CA HIS A 180 -3.03 -13.49 -10.17
C HIS A 180 -3.44 -14.98 -10.10
N SER A 181 -4.57 -15.33 -10.73
CA SER A 181 -5.22 -16.66 -10.63
C SER A 181 -4.47 -17.87 -11.21
N ASP A 182 -3.39 -17.68 -11.97
CA ASP A 182 -2.74 -18.78 -12.72
C ASP A 182 -1.21 -18.84 -12.56
N GLU A 183 -0.67 -18.12 -11.58
CA GLU A 183 0.77 -18.01 -11.37
C GLU A 183 1.31 -19.02 -10.34
N ASN A 184 2.58 -19.38 -10.47
CA ASN A 184 3.25 -20.25 -9.50
C ASN A 184 3.35 -19.55 -8.14
N LEU A 185 2.52 -19.95 -7.19
CA LEU A 185 2.42 -19.38 -5.83
C LEU A 185 3.76 -19.35 -5.08
N TRP A 186 4.65 -20.32 -5.34
CA TRP A 186 5.99 -20.36 -4.73
C TRP A 186 6.90 -19.24 -5.19
N LEU A 187 6.66 -18.69 -6.38
CA LEU A 187 7.37 -17.53 -6.90
C LEU A 187 6.62 -16.24 -6.57
N LEU A 188 5.29 -16.23 -6.74
CA LEU A 188 4.45 -15.06 -6.54
C LEU A 188 4.53 -14.53 -5.10
N LEU A 189 4.30 -15.37 -4.09
CA LEU A 189 4.23 -14.92 -2.69
C LEU A 189 5.55 -14.29 -2.21
N PRO A 190 6.73 -14.91 -2.40
CA PRO A 190 7.99 -14.27 -2.02
C PRO A 190 8.27 -13.01 -2.84
N MET A 191 7.94 -12.98 -4.14
CA MET A 191 8.17 -11.80 -4.98
C MET A 191 7.28 -10.62 -4.58
N THR A 192 6.04 -10.85 -4.16
CA THR A 192 5.16 -9.81 -3.60
C THR A 192 5.74 -9.22 -2.32
N VAL A 193 6.30 -10.05 -1.43
CA VAL A 193 6.96 -9.56 -0.20
C VAL A 193 8.25 -8.82 -0.52
N LEU A 194 9.07 -9.34 -1.43
CA LEU A 194 10.31 -8.67 -1.83
C LEU A 194 10.01 -7.33 -2.49
N SER A 195 9.07 -7.28 -3.42
CA SER A 195 8.71 -6.03 -4.11
C SER A 195 8.23 -4.96 -3.14
N THR A 196 7.41 -5.31 -2.15
CA THR A 196 6.93 -4.38 -1.11
C THR A 196 8.02 -3.99 -0.10
N ILE A 197 8.97 -4.88 0.21
CA ILE A 197 10.16 -4.55 1.03
C ILE A 197 11.10 -3.57 0.32
N PHE A 198 11.23 -3.64 -1.01
CA PHE A 198 12.09 -2.72 -1.77
C PHE A 198 11.38 -1.41 -2.13
N LEU A 199 10.09 -1.48 -2.48
CA LEU A 199 9.27 -0.32 -2.87
C LEU A 199 8.80 0.48 -1.65
N GLY A 200 8.47 -0.19 -0.55
CA GLY A 200 7.99 0.39 0.70
C GLY A 200 8.91 1.48 1.27
N PRO A 201 10.23 1.26 1.40
CA PRO A 201 11.18 2.26 1.86
C PRO A 201 11.36 3.44 0.90
N VAL A 202 11.23 3.25 -0.42
CA VAL A 202 11.35 4.36 -1.39
C VAL A 202 10.17 5.30 -1.25
N ILE A 203 8.94 4.77 -1.17
CA ILE A 203 7.73 5.57 -0.94
C ILE A 203 7.73 6.15 0.48
N GLY A 204 8.17 5.37 1.46
CA GLY A 204 8.33 5.81 2.85
C GLY A 204 9.33 6.96 3.02
N GLU A 205 10.41 6.98 2.22
CA GLU A 205 11.37 8.07 2.18
C GLU A 205 10.74 9.38 1.70
N ILE A 206 9.94 9.30 0.63
CA ILE A 206 9.22 10.46 0.10
C ILE A 206 8.20 10.96 1.14
N ARG A 207 7.49 10.05 1.84
CA ARG A 207 6.60 10.40 2.97
C ARG A 207 7.34 11.14 4.09
N MET A 208 8.49 10.64 4.52
CA MET A 208 9.27 11.26 5.60
C MET A 208 9.82 12.64 5.22
N ARG A 209 10.19 12.84 3.95
CA ARG A 209 10.67 14.14 3.45
C ARG A 209 9.56 15.17 3.26
N THR A 210 8.37 14.71 2.87
CA THR A 210 7.25 15.62 2.53
C THR A 210 6.32 15.91 3.69
N GLY A 211 6.27 15.05 4.71
CA GLY A 211 5.29 15.17 5.78
C GLY A 211 3.84 15.02 5.27
N SER A 212 3.64 14.55 4.03
CA SER A 212 2.32 14.26 3.44
C SER A 212 2.10 12.78 3.10
N VAL A 213 0.87 12.27 3.27
CA VAL A 213 0.44 10.97 2.69
C VAL A 213 0.04 11.13 1.23
N ASN A 214 -0.52 12.29 0.90
CA ASN A 214 -0.68 12.72 -0.49
C ASN A 214 0.68 13.24 -0.93
N LEU A 215 1.62 12.32 -1.19
CA LEU A 215 3.05 12.56 -1.39
C LEU A 215 3.27 13.91 -2.05
N LEU A 216 3.55 14.96 -1.27
CA LEU A 216 4.21 16.22 -1.62
C LEU A 216 4.03 17.36 -0.62
N ASP A 217 5.19 17.83 -0.19
CA ASP A 217 5.54 19.19 0.19
C ASP A 217 7.08 19.20 0.28
N ASP A 218 7.73 20.33 -0.01
CA ASP A 218 9.19 20.50 0.08
C ASP A 218 9.52 21.30 1.35
N PRO A 219 10.54 20.96 2.15
CA PRO A 219 10.90 21.72 3.32
C PRO A 219 11.78 22.90 2.89
N HIS A 220 11.14 24.01 2.53
CA HIS A 220 11.79 25.30 2.68
C HIS A 220 11.35 25.91 4.02
N HIS A 221 12.32 25.88 4.92
CA HIS A 221 12.43 26.58 6.21
C HIS A 221 12.31 25.70 7.47
N ALA A 222 13.41 25.82 8.23
CA ALA A 222 13.70 25.28 9.55
C ALA A 222 12.69 25.71 10.63
#